data_AF-A0A147I2Y8-F1
#
_entry.id   AF-A0A147I2Y8-F1
#
_cell.length_a   1.000
_cell.length_b   1.000
_cell.length_c   1.000
_cell.angle_alpha   90.00
_cell.angle_beta   90.00
_cell.angle_gamma   90.00
#
_symmetry.space_group_name_H-M   'P 1'
#
loop_
_entity.id
_entity.type
_entity.pdbx_description
1 polymer ?
#
loop_
_entity_poly.entity_id
_entity_poly.type
_entity_poly.pdbx_seq_one_letter_code
_entity_poly.pdbx_strand_id
1 'polypeptide(L)' 'RHDGYQCGYCTPGQICSAVGMLDEVRKGWASHASADLQAAALDDAEISERMSGNLCRCAAYPNIVDAIREVAAHGKVEA' A
#
# COMPACT_ATOMS: atom_id res chain seq x y z
N ARG A 1 0.42 14.93 5.92
CA ARG A 1 -1.06 14.92 5.87
C ARG A 1 -1.66 13.81 6.74
N HIS A 2 -1.07 12.60 6.77
CA HIS A 2 -1.67 11.43 7.45
C HIS A 2 -0.96 10.91 8.71
N ASP A 3 0.20 11.43 9.07
CA ASP A 3 0.98 10.89 10.20
C ASP A 3 1.30 9.38 10.05
N GLY A 4 1.66 8.97 8.82
CA GLY A 4 2.02 7.60 8.45
C GLY A 4 3.42 7.16 8.94
N TYR A 5 3.94 7.77 9.99
CA TYR A 5 5.20 7.43 10.63
C TYR A 5 5.22 7.94 12.07
N GLN A 6 6.08 7.36 12.90
CA GLN A 6 6.40 7.89 14.23
C GLN A 6 7.91 7.95 14.41
N CYS A 7 8.55 6.85 14.85
CA CYS A 7 10.00 6.82 15.04
C CYS A 7 10.83 6.95 13.74
N GLY A 8 10.19 6.81 12.58
CA GLY A 8 10.83 6.94 11.27
C GLY A 8 11.63 5.73 10.80
N TYR A 9 11.95 4.77 11.69
CA TYR A 9 12.89 3.68 11.37
C TYR A 9 12.43 2.81 10.19
N CYS A 10 11.14 2.42 10.16
CA CYS A 10 10.60 1.61 9.07
C CYS A 10 10.21 2.44 7.82
N THR A 11 10.14 3.77 7.95
CA THR A 11 9.52 4.64 6.94
C THR A 11 10.15 4.57 5.56
N PRO A 12 11.49 4.48 5.40
CA PRO A 12 12.08 4.26 4.07
C PRO A 12 11.60 2.98 3.40
N GLY A 13 11.50 1.87 4.15
CA GLY A 13 10.99 0.59 3.64
C GLY A 13 9.50 0.68 3.27
N GLN A 14 8.69 1.35 4.10
CA GLN A 14 7.28 1.60 3.81
C GLN A 14 7.10 2.38 2.50
N ILE A 15 7.88 3.44 2.28
CA ILE A 15 7.77 4.26 1.06
C ILE A 15 8.19 3.47 -0.18
N CYS A 16 9.35 2.81 -0.15
CA CYS A 16 9.83 2.02 -1.29
C CYS A 16 8.84 0.91 -1.66
N SER A 17 8.34 0.18 -0.66
CA SER A 17 7.38 -0.91 -0.89
C SER A 17 6.03 -0.39 -1.38
N ALA A 18 5.56 0.76 -0.86
CA ALA A 18 4.33 1.39 -1.35
C ALA A 18 4.44 1.79 -2.84
N VAL A 19 5.57 2.35 -3.25
CA VAL A 19 5.81 2.67 -4.67
C VAL A 19 5.84 1.40 -5.52
N GLY A 20 6.53 0.35 -5.05
CA GLY A 20 6.61 -0.94 -5.73
C GLY A 20 5.23 -1.58 -5.89
N MET A 21 4.46 -1.73 -4.81
CA MET A 21 3.17 -2.39 -4.87
C MET A 21 2.14 -1.62 -5.71
N LEU A 22 2.20 -0.28 -5.75
CA LEU A 22 1.35 0.51 -6.66
C LEU A 22 1.68 0.23 -8.14
N ASP A 23 2.93 -0.09 -8.46
CA ASP A 23 3.33 -0.50 -9.81
C ASP A 23 2.86 -1.92 -10.13
N GLU A 24 2.90 -2.83 -9.17
CA GLU A 24 2.34 -4.19 -9.30
C GLU A 24 0.84 -4.14 -9.58
N VAL A 25 0.10 -3.29 -8.88
CA VAL A 25 -1.34 -3.06 -9.11
C VAL A 25 -1.58 -2.54 -10.53
N ARG A 26 -0.80 -1.55 -11.00
CA ARG A 26 -0.90 -1.05 -12.39
C ARG A 26 -0.62 -2.11 -13.44
N LYS A 27 0.20 -3.11 -13.12
CA LYS A 27 0.49 -4.25 -14.00
C LYS A 27 -0.56 -5.36 -13.92
N GLY A 28 -1.60 -5.19 -13.11
CA GLY A 28 -2.66 -6.17 -12.92
C GLY A 28 -2.24 -7.38 -12.07
N TRP A 29 -1.19 -7.27 -11.25
CA TRP A 29 -0.71 -8.39 -10.46
C TRP A 29 -1.62 -8.63 -9.26
N ALA A 30 -2.18 -9.84 -9.15
CA ALA A 30 -2.97 -10.26 -7.99
C ALA A 30 -2.11 -10.39 -6.71
N SER A 31 -2.75 -10.21 -5.55
CA SER A 31 -2.19 -10.52 -4.24
C SER A 31 -2.98 -11.66 -3.59
N HIS A 32 -2.62 -12.04 -2.36
CA HIS A 32 -3.38 -13.02 -1.59
C HIS A 32 -4.80 -12.54 -1.24
N ALA A 33 -5.02 -11.22 -1.18
CA ALA A 33 -6.31 -10.61 -0.87
C ALA A 33 -7.23 -10.50 -2.10
N SER A 34 -6.76 -10.83 -3.30
CA SER A 34 -7.50 -10.59 -4.54
C SER A 34 -8.68 -11.55 -4.67
N ALA A 35 -9.88 -10.98 -4.81
CA ALA A 35 -11.12 -11.73 -5.04
C ALA A 35 -11.20 -12.32 -6.47
N ASP A 36 -10.58 -11.64 -7.44
CA ASP A 36 -10.45 -12.09 -8.82
C ASP A 36 -8.99 -11.98 -9.25
N LEU A 37 -8.42 -13.08 -9.75
CA LEU A 37 -7.03 -13.13 -10.22
C LEU A 37 -6.82 -12.43 -11.57
N GLN A 38 -7.90 -12.03 -12.25
CA GLN A 38 -7.87 -11.36 -13.55
C GLN A 38 -8.20 -9.86 -13.49
N ALA A 39 -8.64 -9.36 -12.33
CA ALA A 39 -9.01 -7.96 -12.15
C ALA A 39 -8.36 -7.40 -10.89
N ALA A 40 -7.45 -6.43 -11.06
CA ALA A 40 -6.81 -5.77 -9.94
C ALA A 40 -7.74 -4.71 -9.32
N ALA A 41 -8.07 -4.88 -8.05
CA ALA A 41 -8.69 -3.86 -7.21
C ALA A 41 -7.66 -3.39 -6.16
N LEU A 42 -7.81 -2.16 -5.67
CA LEU A 42 -6.95 -1.61 -4.63
C LEU A 42 -7.80 -1.00 -3.50
N ASP A 43 -8.32 -1.88 -2.64
CA ASP A 43 -8.96 -1.51 -1.38
C ASP A 43 -7.99 -1.59 -0.20
N ASP A 44 -8.49 -1.31 1.01
CA ASP A 44 -7.66 -1.32 2.23
C ASP A 44 -7.09 -2.71 2.56
N ALA A 45 -7.80 -3.79 2.20
CA ALA A 45 -7.33 -5.16 2.42
C ALA A 45 -6.17 -5.48 1.47
N GLU A 46 -6.28 -5.07 0.21
CA GLU A 46 -5.21 -5.18 -0.79
C GLU A 46 -3.97 -4.37 -0.39
N ILE A 47 -4.15 -3.11 0.03
CA ILE A 47 -3.03 -2.28 0.49
C ILE A 47 -2.36 -2.94 1.72
N SER A 48 -3.15 -3.41 2.68
CA SER A 48 -2.62 -4.02 3.91
C SER A 48 -1.86 -5.31 3.62
N GLU A 49 -2.39 -6.17 2.74
CA GLU A 49 -1.75 -7.43 2.34
C GLU A 49 -0.43 -7.16 1.61
N ARG A 50 -0.43 -6.25 0.63
CA ARG A 50 0.77 -5.89 -0.15
C ARG A 50 1.84 -5.23 0.70
N MET A 51 1.45 -4.53 1.76
CA MET A 51 2.37 -3.88 2.69
C MET A 51 2.79 -4.76 3.86
N SER A 52 2.25 -5.97 4.00
CA SER A 52 2.47 -6.87 5.15
C SER A 52 3.94 -7.25 5.38
N GLY A 53 4.77 -7.21 4.33
CA GLY A 53 6.21 -7.43 4.41
C GLY A 53 7.00 -6.31 5.12
N ASN A 54 6.37 -5.19 5.46
CA ASN A 54 7.03 -4.03 6.08
C ASN A 54 6.56 -3.83 7.52
N LEU A 55 7.37 -4.31 8.46
CA LEU A 55 7.04 -4.24 9.89
C LEU A 55 7.20 -2.81 10.46
N CYS A 56 6.17 -2.33 11.14
CA CYS A 56 6.15 -1.07 11.89
C CYS A 56 5.85 -1.33 13.37
N ARG A 57 6.87 -1.19 14.24
CA ARG A 57 6.68 -1.39 15.69
C ARG A 57 5.92 -0.26 16.38
N CYS A 58 5.92 0.93 15.78
CA CYS A 58 5.09 2.05 16.23
C CYS A 58 3.60 1.85 15.95
N ALA A 59 3.24 0.83 15.16
CA ALA A 59 1.86 0.52 14.76
C ALA A 59 1.17 1.66 14.00
N ALA A 60 1.90 2.39 13.15
CA ALA A 60 1.35 3.46 12.31
C ALA A 60 0.56 2.93 11.08
N TYR A 61 0.21 1.64 11.03
CA TYR A 61 -0.34 0.98 9.85
C TYR A 61 -1.62 1.64 9.30
N PRO A 62 -2.64 2.00 10.10
CA PRO A 62 -3.84 2.65 9.56
C PRO A 62 -3.52 3.93 8.80
N ASN A 63 -2.63 4.76 9.35
CA ASN A 63 -2.18 6.01 8.75
C ASN A 63 -1.30 5.80 7.51
N ILE A 64 -0.51 4.71 7.47
CA ILE A 64 0.25 4.32 6.28
C ILE A 64 -0.70 3.93 5.15
N VAL A 65 -1.73 3.12 5.45
CA VAL A 65 -2.78 2.72 4.49
C VAL A 65 -3.51 3.96 3.96
N ASP A 66 -3.94 4.88 4.84
CA ASP A 66 -4.60 6.13 4.44
C ASP A 66 -3.72 7.00 3.52
N ALA A 67 -2.42 7.09 3.81
CA ALA A 67 -1.47 7.82 2.98
C ALA A 67 -1.31 7.21 1.59
N ILE A 68 -1.22 5.89 1.52
CA ILE A 68 -1.13 5.16 0.26
C ILE A 68 -2.41 5.32 -0.56
N ARG A 69 -3.59 5.19 0.08
CA ARG A 69 -4.91 5.31 -0.56
C ARG A 69 -5.08 6.67 -1.22
N GLU A 70 -4.69 7.74 -0.54
CA GLU A 70 -4.67 9.08 -1.14
C GLU A 70 -3.80 9.12 -2.40
N VAL A 71 -2.57 8.63 -2.32
CA VAL A 71 -1.63 8.69 -3.44
C VAL A 71 -2.12 7.86 -4.61
N ALA A 72 -2.73 6.70 -4.36
CA ALA A 72 -3.35 5.86 -5.38
C ALA A 72 -4.50 6.57 -6.10
N ALA A 73 -5.28 7.40 -5.40
CA ALA A 73 -6.36 8.19 -5.98
C ALA A 73 -5.87 9.43 -6.76
N HIS A 74 -4.70 9.98 -6.43
CA HIS A 74 -4.13 11.16 -7.09
C HIS A 74 -3.16 10.85 -8.24
N GLY A 75 -2.43 9.74 -8.15
CA GLY A 75 -1.73 9.18 -9.29
C GLY A 75 -2.75 8.56 -10.24
N LYS A 76 -2.60 8.73 -11.55
CA LYS A 76 -3.40 8.03 -12.56
C LYS A 76 -3.11 6.51 -12.53
N VAL A 77 -3.48 5.85 -11.43
CA VAL A 77 -3.53 4.40 -11.31
C VAL A 77 -4.90 4.01 -11.82
N GLU A 78 -5.06 4.05 -13.14
CA GLU A 78 -6.21 3.44 -13.80
C GLU A 78 -5.99 1.94 -13.73
N ALA A 79 -6.90 1.24 -13.05
CA ALA A 79 -7.00 -0.21 -13.07
C ALA A 79 -7.59 -0.69 -14.40
#